data_AF-A0A927U1U6-F1
#
_entry.id   AF-A0A927U1U6-F1
#
_cell.length_a   1.000
_cell.length_b   1.000
_cell.length_c   1.000
_cell.angle_alpha   90.00
_cell.angle_beta   90.00
_cell.angle_gamma   90.00
#
_symmetry.space_group_name_H-M   'P 1'
#
loop_
_entity.id
_entity.type
_entity.pdbx_description
1 polymer ?
#
loop_
_entity_poly.entity_id
_entity_poly.type
_entity_poly.pdbx_seq_one_letter_code
_entity_poly.pdbx_strand_id
1 'polypeptide(L)'
;MGGIAKAKANAAQGIPELIEIADNKRFRENQDKRHLRNARYGWYRYDSRFELPVFGQDGSVERYNAYKATMLVRHSVDGKMYLYDILDIKKETSNSLGS
;
A
#
# COMPACT_ATOMS: atom_id res chain seq x y z
N MET A 1 4.91 -21.02 3.25
CA MET A 1 5.64 -19.72 3.22
C MET A 1 5.21 -18.97 1.95
N GLY A 2 4.83 -17.68 2.02
CA GLY A 2 4.59 -16.88 0.79
C GLY A 2 3.41 -15.89 0.77
N GLY A 3 2.59 -15.80 1.82
CA GLY A 3 1.41 -14.92 1.81
C GLY A 3 1.72 -13.42 1.62
N ILE A 4 2.79 -12.93 2.26
CA ILE A 4 3.18 -11.51 2.22
C ILE A 4 3.79 -11.14 0.86
N ALA A 5 4.67 -11.97 0.30
CA ALA A 5 5.26 -11.73 -1.01
C ALA A 5 4.20 -11.73 -2.12
N LYS A 6 3.23 -12.64 -2.06
CA LYS A 6 2.09 -12.69 -2.99
C LYS A 6 1.19 -11.45 -2.83
N ALA A 7 0.93 -11.01 -1.60
CA ALA A 7 0.17 -9.78 -1.36
C ALA A 7 0.88 -8.53 -1.90
N LYS A 8 2.22 -8.42 -1.73
CA LYS A 8 3.00 -7.30 -2.26
C LYS A 8 3.05 -7.28 -3.79
N ALA A 9 3.21 -8.44 -4.43
CA ALA A 9 3.15 -8.55 -5.89
C ALA A 9 1.76 -8.17 -6.44
N ASN A 10 0.70 -8.56 -5.75
CA ASN A 10 -0.67 -8.26 -6.17
C ASN A 10 -1.11 -6.83 -5.82
N ALA A 11 -0.54 -6.19 -4.79
CA ALA A 11 -0.77 -4.78 -4.51
C ALA A 11 -0.39 -3.88 -5.71
N ALA A 12 0.55 -4.34 -6.56
CA ALA A 12 0.88 -3.66 -7.80
C ALA A 12 -0.30 -3.57 -8.79
N GLN A 13 -1.21 -4.56 -8.77
CA GLN A 13 -2.44 -4.52 -9.56
C GLN A 13 -3.46 -3.53 -8.99
N GLY A 14 -3.46 -3.33 -7.67
CA GLY A 14 -4.36 -2.43 -6.95
C GLY A 14 -3.80 -1.02 -6.72
N ILE A 15 -2.73 -0.61 -7.43
CA ILE A 15 -2.11 0.72 -7.25
C ILE A 15 -3.10 1.86 -7.52
N PRO A 16 -3.93 1.83 -8.60
CA PRO A 16 -4.91 2.88 -8.83
C PRO A 16 -5.85 3.07 -7.64
N GLU A 17 -6.44 1.98 -7.14
CA GLU A 17 -7.35 1.97 -6.01
C GLU A 17 -6.65 2.45 -4.74
N LEU A 18 -5.41 2.00 -4.50
CA LEU A 18 -4.59 2.43 -3.38
C LEU A 18 -4.41 3.96 -3.36
N ILE A 19 -4.20 4.58 -4.52
CA ILE A 19 -4.03 6.03 -4.64
C ILE A 19 -5.37 6.75 -4.44
N GLU A 20 -6.46 6.24 -5.03
CA GLU A 20 -7.78 6.87 -4.97
C GLU A 20 -8.34 6.96 -3.55
N ILE A 21 -8.11 5.94 -2.73
CA ILE A 21 -8.66 5.88 -1.36
C ILE A 21 -7.62 6.19 -0.28
N ALA A 22 -6.44 6.68 -0.66
CA ALA A 22 -5.38 7.04 0.26
C ALA A 22 -5.81 8.19 1.18
N ASP A 23 -5.68 8.02 2.49
CA ASP A 23 -6.03 9.02 3.48
C ASP A 23 -5.00 9.06 4.64
N ASN A 24 -5.27 9.84 5.68
CA ASN A 24 -4.45 9.99 6.88
C ASN A 24 -2.99 10.37 6.57
N LYS A 25 -2.84 11.42 5.75
CA LYS A 25 -1.55 11.96 5.32
C LYS A 25 -0.70 12.39 6.51
N ARG A 26 0.48 11.80 6.66
CA ARG A 26 1.47 12.14 7.70
C ARG A 26 2.81 12.49 7.07
N PHE A 27 3.37 13.62 7.48
CA PHE A 27 4.65 14.12 6.98
C PHE A 27 5.80 13.79 7.93
N ARG A 28 6.98 13.50 7.37
CA ARG A 28 8.26 13.47 8.09
C ARG A 28 9.36 14.11 7.24
N GLU A 29 10.16 14.95 7.86
CA GLU A 29 11.35 15.51 7.22
C GLU A 29 12.37 14.42 6.88
N ASN A 30 13.13 14.63 5.81
CA ASN A 30 14.21 13.73 5.47
C ASN A 30 15.41 13.98 6.39
N GLN A 31 15.75 12.98 7.22
CA GLN A 31 16.89 13.05 8.14
C GLN A 31 18.15 12.37 7.57
N ASP A 32 18.05 11.71 6.41
CA ASP A 32 19.16 10.95 5.82
C ASP A 32 19.79 11.73 4.64
N LYS A 33 21.10 11.99 4.76
CA LYS A 33 21.89 12.67 3.71
C LYS A 33 21.91 11.90 2.38
N ARG A 34 21.66 10.58 2.38
CA ARG A 34 21.60 9.74 1.18
C ARG A 34 20.38 10.03 0.30
N HIS A 35 19.33 10.64 0.86
CA HIS A 35 18.08 10.92 0.15
C HIS A 35 17.85 12.41 -0.17
N LEU A 36 18.90 13.24 -0.09
CA LEU A 36 18.81 14.70 -0.31
C LEU A 36 18.28 15.12 -1.70
N ARG A 37 18.37 14.25 -2.72
CA ARG A 37 17.75 14.49 -4.03
C ARG A 37 16.36 13.86 -4.14
N ASN A 38 16.24 12.58 -3.78
CA ASN A 38 15.04 11.79 -4.05
C ASN A 38 13.90 12.05 -3.04
N ALA A 39 14.21 12.54 -1.84
CA ALA A 39 13.25 12.89 -0.81
C ALA A 39 13.63 14.25 -0.19
N ARG A 40 14.08 15.21 -1.01
CA ARG A 40 14.56 16.52 -0.56
C ARG A 40 13.56 17.20 0.36
N TYR A 41 12.29 17.15 0.00
CA TYR A 41 11.20 17.79 0.73
C TYR A 41 10.58 16.87 1.79
N GLY A 42 11.15 15.68 2.00
CA GLY A 42 10.71 14.72 3.00
C GLY A 42 9.86 13.58 2.45
N TRP A 43 9.14 12.95 3.38
CA TRP A 43 8.40 11.72 3.20
C TRP A 43 6.96 11.90 3.65
N TYR A 44 6.03 11.35 2.88
CA TYR A 44 4.63 11.27 3.22
C TYR A 44 4.22 9.81 3.42
N ARG A 45 3.43 9.57 4.45
CA ARG A 45 2.73 8.30 4.67
C ARG A 45 1.24 8.50 4.50
N TYR A 46 0.60 7.59 3.78
CA TYR A 46 -0.85 7.50 3.66
C TYR A 46 -1.30 6.11 4.08
N ASP A 47 -2.43 6.03 4.76
CA ASP A 47 -3.13 4.76 4.97
C ASP A 47 -4.02 4.52 3.75
N SER A 48 -4.07 3.26 3.29
CA SER A 48 -4.91 2.88 2.16
C SER A 48 -5.38 1.42 2.29
N ARG A 49 -6.24 0.99 1.38
CA ARG A 49 -6.82 -0.35 1.34
C ARG A 49 -6.92 -0.84 -0.10
N PHE A 50 -6.91 -2.15 -0.30
CA PHE A 50 -7.15 -2.77 -1.60
C PHE A 50 -7.75 -4.16 -1.42
N GLU A 51 -8.45 -4.62 -2.44
CA GLU A 51 -9.13 -5.91 -2.45
C GLU A 51 -8.51 -6.81 -3.51
N LEU A 52 -8.23 -8.05 -3.15
CA LEU A 52 -7.70 -9.05 -4.09
C LEU A 52 -8.71 -10.17 -4.31
N PRO A 53 -9.08 -10.47 -5.57
CA PRO A 53 -9.94 -11.59 -5.87
C PRO A 53 -9.22 -12.91 -5.53
N VAL A 54 -10.00 -13.86 -5.01
CA VAL A 54 -9.63 -15.26 -4.83
C VAL A 54 -10.42 -16.05 -5.87
N PHE A 55 -9.70 -16.74 -6.74
CA PHE A 55 -10.30 -17.52 -7.82
C PHE A 55 -10.48 -18.98 -7.40
N GLY A 56 -11.64 -19.55 -7.75
CA GLY A 56 -11.95 -20.96 -7.62
C GLY A 56 -11.29 -21.83 -8.69
N GLN A 57 -11.55 -23.14 -8.67
CA GLN A 57 -10.95 -24.08 -9.63
C GLN A 57 -11.41 -23.84 -11.08
N ASP A 58 -12.59 -23.28 -11.27
CA ASP A 58 -13.15 -22.91 -12.57
C ASP A 58 -12.67 -21.54 -13.08
N GLY A 59 -11.83 -20.85 -12.29
CA GLY A 59 -11.35 -19.50 -12.59
C GLY A 59 -12.37 -18.39 -12.31
N SER A 60 -13.51 -18.71 -11.69
CA SER A 60 -14.48 -17.70 -11.21
C SER A 60 -13.98 -17.04 -9.92
N VAL A 61 -14.40 -15.79 -9.67
CA VAL A 61 -14.09 -15.09 -8.41
C VAL A 61 -15.00 -15.63 -7.31
N GLU A 62 -14.42 -16.31 -6.32
CA GLU A 62 -15.16 -16.83 -5.17
C GLU A 62 -15.35 -15.79 -4.06
N ARG A 63 -14.34 -14.93 -3.85
CA ARG A 63 -14.37 -13.88 -2.82
C ARG A 63 -13.29 -12.83 -3.04
N TYR A 64 -13.40 -11.71 -2.33
CA TYR A 64 -12.35 -10.70 -2.22
C TYR A 64 -11.73 -10.73 -0.83
N ASN A 65 -10.40 -10.79 -0.77
CA ASN A 65 -9.67 -10.55 0.47
C ASN A 65 -9.31 -9.06 0.53
N ALA A 66 -9.81 -8.35 1.54
CA ALA A 66 -9.42 -6.97 1.80
C ALA A 66 -8.07 -6.90 2.53
N TYR A 67 -7.28 -5.89 2.20
CA TYR A 67 -5.98 -5.62 2.81
C TYR A 67 -5.86 -4.13 3.12
N LYS A 68 -5.35 -3.81 4.31
CA LYS A 68 -4.86 -2.47 4.65
C LYS A 68 -3.38 -2.37 4.34
N ALA A 69 -2.93 -1.19 3.94
CA ALA A 69 -1.54 -0.90 3.65
C ALA A 69 -1.17 0.54 3.98
N THR A 70 0.12 0.78 4.21
CA THR A 70 0.69 2.12 4.37
C THR A 70 1.49 2.44 3.11
N MET A 71 1.10 3.47 2.36
CA MET A 71 1.89 3.97 1.23
C MET A 71 2.97 4.92 1.73
N LEU A 72 4.22 4.69 1.35
CA LEU A 72 5.34 5.59 1.58
C LEU A 72 5.67 6.33 0.29
N VAL A 73 5.49 7.65 0.31
CA VAL A 73 5.68 8.55 -0.84
C VAL A 73 6.85 9.48 -0.55
N ARG A 74 7.80 9.61 -1.49
CA ARG A 74 8.92 10.55 -1.39
C ARG A 74 8.61 11.83 -2.17
N HIS A 75 9.02 12.99 -1.64
CA HIS A 75 8.92 14.28 -2.34
C HIS A 75 10.30 14.75 -2.79
N SER A 76 10.52 14.61 -4.09
CA SER A 76 11.82 14.78 -4.74
C SER A 76 12.14 16.24 -5.03
N VAL A 77 13.42 16.54 -5.26
CA VAL A 77 13.95 17.88 -5.57
C VAL A 77 13.33 18.53 -6.81
N ASP A 78 12.80 17.73 -7.73
CA ASP A 78 12.04 18.18 -8.91
C ASP A 78 10.62 18.66 -8.56
N GLY A 79 10.24 18.66 -7.28
CA GLY A 79 8.93 19.07 -6.78
C GLY A 79 7.85 17.99 -6.92
N LYS A 80 8.17 16.84 -7.51
CA LYS A 80 7.21 15.75 -7.74
C LYS A 80 7.20 14.74 -6.60
N MET A 81 6.04 14.08 -6.43
CA MET A 81 5.85 13.00 -5.48
C MET A 81 5.89 11.65 -6.18
N TYR A 82 6.55 10.68 -5.57
CA TYR A 82 6.72 9.34 -6.11
C TYR A 82 6.39 8.30 -5.04
N LEU A 83 5.56 7.30 -5.38
CA LEU A 83 5.40 6.11 -4.54
C LEU A 83 6.75 5.40 -4.42
N TYR A 84 7.24 5.26 -3.20
CA TYR A 84 8.54 4.67 -2.91
C TYR A 84 8.40 3.21 -2.45
N ASP A 85 7.46 2.94 -1.54
CA ASP A 85 7.15 1.59 -1.09
C ASP A 85 5.71 1.48 -0.58
N ILE A 86 5.20 0.25 -0.52
CA ILE A 86 3.96 -0.11 0.16
C ILE A 86 4.34 -0.99 1.36
N LEU A 87 4.07 -0.47 2.55
CA LEU A 87 4.45 -1.03 3.84
C LEU A 87 3.23 -1.59 4.57
N ASP A 88 3.48 -2.33 5.63
CA ASP A 88 2.47 -2.75 6.62
C ASP A 88 1.22 -3.42 6.03
N ILE A 89 1.38 -4.14 4.91
CA ILE A 89 0.28 -4.84 4.25
C ILE A 89 -0.28 -5.93 5.18
N LYS A 90 -1.52 -5.76 5.61
CA LYS A 90 -2.22 -6.68 6.51
C LYS A 90 -3.55 -7.06 5.91
N LYS A 91 -3.78 -8.37 5.80
CA LYS A 91 -5.11 -8.88 5.45
C LYS A 91 -6.08 -8.49 6.55
N GLU A 92 -7.21 -7.92 6.17
CA GLU A 92 -8.33 -7.80 7.09
C GLU A 92 -8.98 -9.17 7.21
N THR A 93 -8.78 -9.80 8.36
CA THR A 93 -9.64 -10.91 8.76
C THR A 93 -10.97 -10.28 9.14
N SER A 94 -12.05 -10.74 8.51
CA SER A 94 -13.36 -10.63 9.13
C SER A 94 -13.18 -11.18 10.54
N ASN A 95 -13.25 -10.32 11.57
CA ASN A 95 -13.60 -10.83 12.88
C ASN A 95 -14.87 -11.62 12.62
N SER A 96 -14.84 -12.94 12.88
CA SER A 96 -16.07 -13.66 13.08
C SER A 96 -16.80 -12.86 14.14
N LEU A 97 -17.81 -12.09 13.74
CA LEU A 97 -18.87 -11.71 14.64
C LEU A 97 -19.41 -13.07 15.08
N GLY A 98 -18.94 -13.54 16.23
CA GLY A 98 -19.64 -14.56 16.98
C GLY A 98 -20.98 -13.95 17.32
N SER A 99 -21.97 -14.25 16.48
CA SER A 99 -23.39 -14.06 16.74
C SER A 99 -24.01 -15.42 16.89
#